data_AF-A0A2W4QTJ9-F1
#
_entry.id   AF-A0A2W4QTJ9-F1
#
_cell.length_a   1.000
_cell.length_b   1.000
_cell.length_c   1.000
_cell.angle_alpha   90.00
_cell.angle_beta   90.00
_cell.angle_gamma   90.00
#
_symmetry.space_group_name_H-M   'P 1'
#
loop_
_entity.id
_entity.type
_entity.pdbx_description
1 polymer ?
#
loop_
_entity_poly.entity_id
_entity_poly.type
_entity_poly.pdbx_seq_one_letter_code
_entity_poly.pdbx_strand_id
1 'polypeptide(L)'
;MRFARLFIAILLFVATGCGALSAPTPTPTATPTATATETPTNSPTPTPEPPTTTPTATPTETATPTITPTPTDTETPTPVPTATNTPGPAFSFTYDNFELIDTPSNLIEALNRPLIAFLSANDRDSQGNVLTPQPGTGRETLYYVSPTGGSRLAVLNLDASTADQIYLSPTGSTLAYFRAGASSAITGLYVVDFANGISGRILPLTSMAQNGFFNPPTWKPDGTELAIAVPTGYDIDIFTVRVDGSNPRNLTRHGAYDVWPSWSPDGQRLLFVSDRDICPSWRPGDPGTCDGTGAPPPTGGHLHVLDLATGNVRKLSNRFISEPPRWINENLIAFSSGNPLFGDTEVGLYLVDVRSGSEIKVEAATGPDDAFKLAEAWSPDGNLVLYQAAGTRTEIVMMTADGTPLGRTANFTFPRYGMRAAWSPNGDRVAIGGARGQCPYGVLVMSNTFDIIAQGNPPPSMCEPMWSPDGNFLAFTGVTPRAAGSADGRVDVYVAGPNGFGASNLTANLRGTVQLLGWVGGER
;
A
#
# COMPACT_ATOMS: atom_id res chain seq x y z
N MET A 1 7.22 -75.51 1.62
CA MET A 1 6.02 -76.29 1.98
C MET A 1 5.07 -75.41 2.79
N ARG A 2 3.82 -75.29 2.31
CA ARG A 2 2.53 -74.97 2.97
C ARG A 2 2.41 -73.66 3.79
N PHE A 3 1.72 -72.61 3.31
CA PHE A 3 0.28 -72.39 3.03
C PHE A 3 -0.59 -72.02 4.24
N ALA A 4 -1.11 -70.78 4.24
CA ALA A 4 -2.46 -70.31 4.60
C ALA A 4 -2.46 -68.78 4.38
N ARG A 5 -3.09 -68.13 3.37
CA ARG A 5 -4.45 -68.13 2.81
C ARG A 5 -5.55 -67.90 3.84
N LEU A 6 -6.01 -66.65 3.94
CA LEU A 6 -7.40 -66.32 4.25
C LEU A 6 -7.90 -65.28 3.23
N PHE A 7 -9.06 -65.58 2.64
CA PHE A 7 -9.75 -64.89 1.56
C PHE A 7 -10.93 -64.07 2.12
N ILE A 8 -11.29 -63.00 1.40
CA ILE A 8 -12.64 -62.41 1.19
C ILE A 8 -13.33 -61.68 2.35
N ALA A 9 -13.64 -60.39 2.12
CA ALA A 9 -15.03 -59.92 1.96
C ALA A 9 -15.05 -58.53 1.27
N ILE A 10 -15.46 -58.55 0.00
CA ILE A 10 -15.93 -57.38 -0.76
C ILE A 10 -17.36 -57.09 -0.30
N LEU A 11 -17.65 -55.84 0.08
CA LEU A 11 -19.03 -55.35 0.16
C LEU A 11 -19.22 -54.23 -0.87
N LEU A 12 -19.86 -54.59 -1.99
CA LEU A 12 -20.60 -53.65 -2.84
C LEU A 12 -21.87 -53.25 -2.09
N PHE A 13 -22.11 -51.95 -1.95
CA PHE A 13 -23.47 -51.43 -1.78
C PHE A 13 -23.84 -50.61 -3.01
N VAL A 14 -24.67 -51.22 -3.86
CA VAL A 14 -25.51 -50.52 -4.84
C VAL A 14 -26.90 -50.47 -4.24
N ALA A 15 -27.40 -49.27 -3.97
CA ALA A 15 -28.82 -49.02 -3.79
C ALA A 15 -29.21 -47.85 -4.70
N THR A 16 -30.01 -48.21 -5.69
CA THR A 16 -30.66 -47.38 -6.69
C THR A 16 -31.74 -46.47 -6.07
N GLY A 17 -31.73 -45.20 -6.51
CA GLY A 17 -32.91 -44.49 -7.00
C GLY A 17 -33.92 -43.95 -5.98
N CYS A 18 -33.92 -42.63 -5.81
CA CYS A 18 -35.16 -41.87 -5.67
C CYS A 18 -34.97 -40.38 -6.03
N GLY A 19 -35.71 -39.91 -7.03
CA GLY A 19 -36.32 -38.57 -7.07
C GLY A 19 -35.44 -37.35 -7.30
N ALA A 20 -35.46 -36.85 -8.54
CA ALA A 20 -35.12 -35.48 -8.86
C ALA A 20 -35.99 -34.48 -8.08
N LEU A 21 -35.36 -33.54 -7.38
CA LEU A 21 -35.99 -32.30 -6.91
C LEU A 21 -35.09 -31.14 -7.35
N SER A 22 -35.49 -30.53 -8.45
CA SER A 22 -34.98 -29.26 -8.97
C SER A 22 -35.29 -28.12 -8.00
N ALA A 23 -34.28 -27.31 -7.67
CA ALA A 23 -34.44 -26.08 -6.90
C ALA A 23 -35.27 -25.04 -7.70
N PRO A 24 -36.13 -24.25 -7.03
CA PRO A 24 -36.98 -23.28 -7.71
C PRO A 24 -36.18 -22.07 -8.23
N THR A 25 -36.41 -21.76 -9.51
CA THR A 25 -35.96 -20.55 -10.21
C THR A 25 -36.54 -19.28 -9.55
N PRO A 26 -35.73 -18.24 -9.26
CA PRO A 26 -36.27 -16.96 -8.80
C PRO A 26 -36.96 -16.22 -9.94
N THR A 27 -38.24 -15.90 -9.75
CA THR A 27 -39.08 -15.06 -10.62
C THR A 27 -38.59 -13.60 -10.61
N PRO A 28 -38.43 -12.93 -11.75
CA PRO A 28 -38.09 -11.51 -11.81
C PRO A 28 -39.30 -10.64 -11.42
N THR A 29 -39.12 -9.75 -10.45
CA THR A 29 -40.08 -8.71 -10.09
C THR A 29 -40.02 -7.58 -11.11
N ALA A 30 -41.17 -7.29 -11.74
CA ALA A 30 -41.33 -6.20 -12.71
C ALA A 30 -41.27 -4.82 -12.01
N THR A 31 -40.46 -3.91 -12.57
CA THR A 31 -40.47 -2.48 -12.23
C THR A 31 -41.48 -1.78 -13.15
N PRO A 32 -42.39 -0.93 -12.63
CA PRO A 32 -43.39 -0.27 -13.45
C PRO A 32 -42.82 0.85 -14.34
N THR A 33 -43.16 0.75 -15.62
CA THR A 33 -43.04 1.76 -16.67
C THR A 33 -43.97 2.95 -16.40
N ALA A 34 -43.44 4.17 -16.42
CA ALA A 34 -44.26 5.38 -16.53
C ALA A 34 -44.17 5.92 -17.97
N THR A 35 -45.27 5.78 -18.71
CA THR A 35 -45.49 6.38 -20.03
C THR A 35 -46.11 7.77 -19.86
N ALA A 36 -45.72 8.68 -20.75
CA ALA A 36 -46.19 10.06 -20.87
C ALA A 36 -47.71 10.18 -21.15
N THR A 37 -48.30 11.31 -20.75
CA THR A 37 -49.59 11.79 -21.25
C THR A 37 -49.58 13.31 -21.36
N GLU A 38 -50.21 13.79 -22.43
CA GLU A 38 -50.21 15.11 -23.05
C GLU A 38 -51.09 16.18 -22.36
N THR A 39 -50.68 17.45 -22.51
CA THR A 39 -51.37 18.79 -22.65
C THR A 39 -52.67 19.15 -21.86
N PRO A 40 -52.95 20.44 -21.53
CA PRO A 40 -53.21 21.50 -22.53
C PRO A 40 -52.66 22.91 -22.24
N THR A 41 -52.47 23.59 -23.37
CA THR A 41 -52.24 25.01 -23.64
C THR A 41 -53.31 25.93 -23.01
N ASN A 42 -52.90 27.10 -22.51
CA ASN A 42 -53.74 28.30 -22.52
C ASN A 42 -52.86 29.56 -22.51
N SER A 43 -52.95 30.31 -23.60
CA SER A 43 -52.46 31.68 -23.78
C SER A 43 -53.64 32.63 -23.66
N PRO A 44 -53.45 33.85 -23.12
CA PRO A 44 -54.18 34.98 -23.67
C PRO A 44 -53.28 36.17 -24.02
N THR A 45 -53.41 36.58 -25.28
CA THR A 45 -53.04 37.89 -25.85
C THR A 45 -53.95 39.00 -25.30
N PRO A 46 -53.44 40.25 -25.12
CA PRO A 46 -53.95 41.38 -25.91
C PRO A 46 -52.79 42.31 -26.39
N THR A 47 -52.65 42.59 -27.70
CA THR A 47 -53.25 43.67 -28.54
C THR A 47 -52.62 45.07 -28.36
N PRO A 48 -52.32 45.83 -29.45
CA PRO A 48 -51.32 46.92 -29.46
C PRO A 48 -51.85 48.38 -29.58
N GLU A 49 -50.97 49.34 -29.20
CA GLU A 49 -50.83 50.77 -29.59
C GLU A 49 -51.98 51.78 -29.36
N PRO A 50 -51.76 53.14 -29.30
CA PRO A 50 -50.89 53.98 -30.16
C PRO A 50 -50.06 55.10 -29.45
N PRO A 51 -49.22 55.85 -30.20
CA PRO A 51 -48.31 56.87 -29.66
C PRO A 51 -48.93 58.27 -29.63
N THR A 52 -48.46 59.19 -28.78
CA THR A 52 -48.77 60.62 -28.98
C THR A 52 -47.77 61.57 -28.28
N THR A 53 -46.94 62.18 -29.13
CA THR A 53 -46.56 63.61 -29.20
C THR A 53 -46.06 64.37 -27.96
N THR A 54 -44.78 64.73 -28.04
CA THR A 54 -44.16 65.95 -27.50
C THR A 54 -44.82 67.23 -28.03
N PRO A 55 -44.87 68.30 -27.22
CA PRO A 55 -44.40 69.60 -27.70
C PRO A 55 -43.45 70.33 -26.73
N THR A 56 -42.85 71.37 -27.28
CA THR A 56 -41.54 71.97 -26.99
C THR A 56 -41.60 73.27 -26.15
N ALA A 57 -40.52 73.48 -25.38
CA ALA A 57 -39.86 74.72 -24.92
C ALA A 57 -40.53 75.70 -23.93
N THR A 58 -39.76 76.12 -22.91
CA THR A 58 -39.14 77.47 -22.77
C THR A 58 -38.19 77.47 -21.55
N PRO A 59 -37.06 78.21 -21.55
CA PRO A 59 -35.89 77.95 -20.70
C PRO A 59 -35.95 78.71 -19.38
N THR A 60 -35.38 78.18 -18.31
CA THR A 60 -35.11 78.95 -17.09
C THR A 60 -33.85 78.43 -16.39
N GLU A 61 -32.92 79.38 -16.26
CA GLU A 61 -31.82 79.52 -15.32
C GLU A 61 -30.90 78.33 -15.01
N THR A 62 -29.65 78.52 -15.45
CA THR A 62 -28.44 77.82 -15.06
C THR A 62 -28.30 77.71 -13.54
N ALA A 63 -28.57 76.53 -12.99
CA ALA A 63 -28.08 76.13 -11.68
C ALA A 63 -26.70 75.46 -11.84
N THR A 64 -25.70 76.00 -11.16
CA THR A 64 -24.39 75.38 -10.99
C THR A 64 -24.56 73.96 -10.43
N PRO A 65 -24.02 72.90 -11.08
CA PRO A 65 -24.12 71.57 -10.52
C PRO A 65 -23.25 71.48 -9.26
N THR A 66 -23.89 71.42 -8.10
CA THR A 66 -23.28 70.87 -6.90
C THR A 66 -22.96 69.41 -7.21
N ILE A 67 -21.66 69.08 -7.23
CA ILE A 67 -21.18 67.72 -7.39
C ILE A 67 -21.60 66.95 -6.14
N THR A 68 -22.75 66.29 -6.18
CA THR A 68 -23.08 65.26 -5.20
C THR A 68 -22.04 64.16 -5.39
N PRO A 69 -21.27 63.77 -4.36
CA PRO A 69 -20.39 62.60 -4.49
C PRO A 69 -21.28 61.43 -4.91
N THR A 70 -21.00 60.86 -6.07
CA THR A 70 -21.53 59.54 -6.44
C THR A 70 -21.29 58.64 -5.24
N PRO A 71 -22.32 57.94 -4.70
CA PRO A 71 -22.08 56.96 -3.66
C PRO A 71 -21.00 56.03 -4.21
N THR A 72 -19.85 55.98 -3.54
CA THR A 72 -18.86 54.95 -3.78
C THR A 72 -19.63 53.64 -3.77
N ASP A 73 -19.62 52.91 -4.89
CA ASP A 73 -20.13 51.54 -4.93
C ASP A 73 -19.48 50.85 -3.74
N THR A 74 -20.27 50.65 -2.69
CA THR A 74 -19.86 49.81 -1.59
C THR A 74 -19.85 48.45 -2.25
N GLU A 75 -18.65 47.97 -2.61
CA GLU A 75 -18.48 46.61 -3.06
C GLU A 75 -19.27 45.76 -2.07
N THR A 76 -20.40 45.24 -2.54
CA THR A 76 -21.17 44.30 -1.76
C THR A 76 -20.17 43.18 -1.51
N PRO A 77 -19.80 42.88 -0.25
CA PRO A 77 -18.86 41.81 0.00
C PRO A 77 -19.43 40.60 -0.71
N THR A 78 -18.72 40.12 -1.74
CA THR A 78 -19.11 38.90 -2.42
C THR A 78 -19.25 37.88 -1.30
N PRO A 79 -20.43 37.27 -1.10
CA PRO A 79 -20.63 36.37 0.03
C PRO A 79 -19.52 35.34 -0.05
N VAL A 80 -18.64 35.34 0.95
CA VAL A 80 -17.62 34.30 1.06
C VAL A 80 -18.41 33.00 1.11
N PRO A 81 -18.20 32.07 0.16
CA PRO A 81 -18.95 30.82 0.17
C PRO A 81 -18.77 30.19 1.55
N THR A 82 -19.88 29.99 2.26
CA THR A 82 -19.84 29.32 3.55
C THR A 82 -19.32 27.91 3.32
N ALA A 83 -18.17 27.58 3.90
CA ALA A 83 -17.59 26.25 3.82
C ALA A 83 -18.67 25.22 4.16
N THR A 84 -18.94 24.31 3.23
CA THR A 84 -19.97 23.28 3.47
C THR A 84 -19.40 22.11 4.25
N ASN A 85 -18.10 21.86 4.11
CA ASN A 85 -17.37 20.88 4.89
C ASN A 85 -16.73 21.54 6.13
N THR A 86 -16.81 20.83 7.26
CA THR A 86 -16.05 21.20 8.47
C THR A 86 -14.59 20.76 8.26
N PRO A 87 -13.60 21.62 8.51
CA PRO A 87 -12.20 21.21 8.39
C PRO A 87 -11.93 20.06 9.36
N GLY A 88 -11.14 19.10 8.89
CA GLY A 88 -10.49 18.11 9.73
C GLY A 88 -9.64 18.75 10.83
N PRO A 89 -9.26 17.96 11.85
CA PRO A 89 -8.48 18.47 12.97
C PRO A 89 -7.16 19.07 12.49
N ALA A 90 -6.79 20.23 13.06
CA ALA A 90 -5.48 20.81 12.84
C ALA A 90 -4.39 19.86 13.37
N PHE A 91 -3.31 19.70 12.60
CA PHE A 91 -2.14 18.94 13.00
C PHE A 91 -0.95 19.88 13.20
N SER A 92 0.04 19.43 13.95
CA SER A 92 1.34 20.10 14.03
C SER A 92 2.42 19.07 14.26
N PHE A 93 3.56 19.24 13.58
CA PHE A 93 4.75 18.48 13.93
C PHE A 93 5.25 18.98 15.28
N THR A 94 5.50 18.03 16.17
CA THR A 94 6.07 18.29 17.49
C THR A 94 7.09 17.20 17.71
N TYR A 95 8.31 17.56 18.11
CA TYR A 95 9.28 16.58 18.60
C TYR A 95 9.23 16.60 20.14
N ASP A 96 8.44 15.69 20.72
CA ASP A 96 8.21 15.58 22.16
C ASP A 96 8.21 14.12 22.63
N ASN A 97 7.89 13.89 23.92
CA ASN A 97 7.83 12.56 24.53
C ASN A 97 9.13 11.75 24.31
N PHE A 98 10.25 12.38 24.62
CA PHE A 98 11.57 11.78 24.46
C PHE A 98 11.78 10.62 25.42
N GLU A 99 12.31 9.53 24.86
CA GLU A 99 12.74 8.37 25.62
C GLU A 99 14.18 8.04 25.19
N LEU A 100 15.06 7.86 26.17
CA LEU A 100 16.36 7.26 25.93
C LEU A 100 16.16 5.76 25.73
N ILE A 101 16.76 5.23 24.68
CA ILE A 101 16.74 3.81 24.38
C ILE A 101 18.15 3.23 24.53
N ASP A 102 18.23 2.05 25.13
CA ASP A 102 19.49 1.33 25.30
C ASP A 102 19.80 0.57 24.00
N THR A 103 20.61 1.18 23.13
CA THR A 103 21.00 0.56 21.86
C THR A 103 22.30 -0.24 22.02
N PRO A 104 22.39 -1.44 21.43
CA PRO A 104 23.63 -2.21 21.45
C PRO A 104 24.80 -1.40 20.88
N SER A 105 25.90 -1.29 21.61
CA SER A 105 27.03 -0.42 21.24
C SER A 105 27.69 -0.78 19.89
N ASN A 106 27.56 -2.03 19.46
CA ASN A 106 28.07 -2.53 18.17
C ASN A 106 27.04 -2.50 17.04
N LEU A 107 25.83 -1.95 17.26
CA LEU A 107 24.74 -1.96 16.29
C LEU A 107 25.14 -1.26 14.99
N ILE A 108 25.65 -0.03 15.08
CA ILE A 108 26.00 0.77 13.89
C ILE A 108 27.11 0.11 13.08
N GLU A 109 28.11 -0.50 13.75
CA GLU A 109 29.15 -1.26 13.06
C GLU A 109 28.58 -2.52 12.37
N ALA A 110 27.64 -3.21 13.01
CA ALA A 110 27.01 -4.41 12.46
C ALA A 110 26.21 -4.11 11.17
N LEU A 111 25.66 -2.91 11.04
CA LEU A 111 24.91 -2.45 9.85
C LEU A 111 25.78 -2.24 8.60
N ASN A 112 27.11 -2.35 8.70
CA ASN A 112 28.00 -2.38 7.53
C ASN A 112 27.84 -3.66 6.69
N ARG A 113 27.01 -4.61 7.14
CA ARG A 113 26.68 -5.85 6.43
C ARG A 113 25.17 -6.05 6.44
N PRO A 114 24.61 -6.80 5.47
CA PRO A 114 23.21 -7.17 5.51
C PRO A 114 22.86 -7.96 6.77
N LEU A 115 21.90 -7.47 7.53
CA LEU A 115 21.28 -8.13 8.67
C LEU A 115 19.80 -8.36 8.41
N ILE A 116 19.22 -9.31 9.11
CA ILE A 116 17.78 -9.57 9.06
C ILE A 116 17.13 -8.91 10.26
N ALA A 117 16.11 -8.12 9.99
CA ALA A 117 15.26 -7.50 11.00
C ALA A 117 13.95 -8.26 11.14
N PHE A 118 13.59 -8.58 12.38
CA PHE A 118 12.29 -9.17 12.70
C PHE A 118 11.80 -8.69 14.07
N LEU A 119 10.48 -8.62 14.23
CA LEU A 119 9.84 -8.42 15.53
C LEU A 119 9.53 -9.77 16.16
N SER A 120 9.70 -9.85 17.48
CA SER A 120 9.16 -10.93 18.28
C SER A 120 8.18 -10.38 19.31
N ALA A 121 6.92 -10.78 19.22
CA ALA A 121 5.85 -10.37 20.11
C ALA A 121 5.59 -11.45 21.15
N ASN A 122 5.46 -11.06 22.42
CA ASN A 122 5.23 -11.97 23.55
C ASN A 122 6.34 -13.01 23.76
N ASP A 123 7.58 -12.66 23.40
CA ASP A 123 8.71 -13.52 23.72
C ASP A 123 8.93 -13.57 25.24
N ARG A 124 9.44 -14.69 25.72
CA ARG A 124 9.62 -14.94 27.16
C ARG A 124 10.99 -15.53 27.43
N ASP A 125 11.78 -14.84 28.25
CA ASP A 125 13.13 -15.25 28.66
C ASP A 125 13.16 -16.52 29.53
N SER A 126 12.02 -16.90 30.14
CA SER A 126 11.92 -18.08 31.01
C SER A 126 11.13 -19.22 30.36
N GLN A 127 11.77 -20.39 30.23
CA GLN A 127 11.20 -21.63 29.70
C GLN A 127 10.11 -22.20 30.63
N GLY A 128 8.88 -21.70 30.53
CA GLY A 128 7.70 -22.45 30.98
C GLY A 128 7.43 -23.64 30.06
N ASN A 129 6.67 -24.63 30.55
CA ASN A 129 6.22 -25.77 29.75
C ASN A 129 5.60 -25.30 28.41
N VAL A 130 6.23 -25.70 27.30
CA VAL A 130 5.93 -25.29 25.92
C VAL A 130 4.50 -25.63 25.47
N LEU A 131 3.80 -26.48 26.22
CA LEU A 131 2.43 -26.92 25.93
C LEU A 131 1.36 -26.14 26.73
N THR A 132 1.74 -25.24 27.62
CA THR A 132 0.76 -24.47 28.41
C THR A 132 0.51 -23.13 27.71
N PRO A 133 -0.70 -22.86 27.19
CA PRO A 133 -1.05 -21.54 26.71
C PRO A 133 -0.90 -20.51 27.84
N GLN A 134 -0.30 -19.38 27.54
CA GLN A 134 -0.06 -18.33 28.52
C GLN A 134 -0.58 -16.99 28.00
N PRO A 135 -1.04 -16.07 28.87
CA PRO A 135 -1.54 -14.76 28.44
C PRO A 135 -0.47 -13.96 27.68
N GLY A 136 -0.85 -13.30 26.59
CA GLY A 136 0.05 -12.37 25.89
C GLY A 136 0.45 -11.21 26.81
N THR A 137 1.70 -10.75 26.68
CA THR A 137 2.22 -9.55 27.35
C THR A 137 1.97 -8.26 26.56
N GLY A 138 1.72 -8.37 25.26
CA GLY A 138 1.64 -7.23 24.32
C GLY A 138 2.99 -6.58 24.00
N ARG A 139 4.10 -7.07 24.58
CA ARG A 139 5.45 -6.56 24.33
C ARG A 139 6.01 -7.09 23.02
N GLU A 140 6.71 -6.23 22.31
CA GLU A 140 7.43 -6.54 21.07
C GLU A 140 8.91 -6.20 21.23
N THR A 141 9.79 -7.08 20.78
CA THR A 141 11.23 -6.81 20.71
C THR A 141 11.69 -6.85 19.26
N LEU A 142 12.34 -5.80 18.80
CA LEU A 142 13.01 -5.74 17.52
C LEU A 142 14.39 -6.39 17.62
N TYR A 143 14.64 -7.38 16.78
CA TYR A 143 15.90 -8.10 16.71
C TYR A 143 16.57 -7.92 15.36
N TYR A 144 17.89 -7.70 15.38
CA TYR A 144 18.76 -7.88 14.22
C TYR A 144 19.63 -9.11 14.38
N VAL A 145 19.84 -9.83 13.29
CA VAL A 145 20.61 -11.07 13.29
C VAL A 145 21.37 -11.26 11.98
N SER A 146 22.57 -11.81 12.08
CA SER A 146 23.36 -12.19 10.90
C SER A 146 22.66 -13.31 10.12
N PRO A 147 22.69 -13.28 8.78
CA PRO A 147 22.12 -14.36 7.96
C PRO A 147 22.81 -15.71 8.16
N THR A 148 24.06 -15.71 8.62
CA THR A 148 24.81 -16.92 8.96
C THR A 148 24.45 -17.46 10.36
N GLY A 149 23.46 -16.87 11.03
CA GLY A 149 23.11 -17.13 12.42
C GLY A 149 24.07 -16.46 13.42
N GLY A 150 23.95 -16.86 14.68
CA GLY A 150 24.72 -16.30 15.79
C GLY A 150 23.83 -15.61 16.82
N SER A 151 24.45 -14.80 17.68
CA SER A 151 23.73 -14.02 18.69
C SER A 151 22.85 -12.97 18.03
N ARG A 152 21.60 -12.89 18.48
CA ARG A 152 20.67 -11.82 18.07
C ARG A 152 20.96 -10.56 18.86
N LEU A 153 20.90 -9.42 18.19
CA LEU A 153 20.95 -8.10 18.80
C LEU A 153 19.52 -7.69 19.11
N ALA A 154 19.16 -7.56 20.39
CA ALA A 154 17.91 -6.92 20.81
C ALA A 154 18.08 -5.41 20.64
N VAL A 155 17.48 -4.84 19.59
CA VAL A 155 17.69 -3.45 19.17
C VAL A 155 16.76 -2.49 19.91
N LEU A 156 15.51 -2.90 20.11
CA LEU A 156 14.50 -2.06 20.75
C LEU A 156 13.43 -2.92 21.42
N ASN A 157 13.04 -2.56 22.64
CA ASN A 157 11.88 -3.12 23.32
C ASN A 157 10.73 -2.14 23.24
N LEU A 158 9.58 -2.62 22.81
CA LEU A 158 8.33 -1.89 22.69
C LEU A 158 7.36 -2.45 23.73
N ASP A 159 6.98 -1.61 24.69
CA ASP A 159 6.13 -2.01 25.82
C ASP A 159 4.65 -2.26 25.44
N ALA A 160 4.29 -1.99 24.19
CA ALA A 160 2.96 -2.25 23.65
C ALA A 160 3.07 -2.64 22.17
N SER A 161 2.05 -3.33 21.67
CA SER A 161 2.02 -3.78 20.28
C SER A 161 1.90 -2.60 19.32
N THR A 162 2.66 -2.66 18.23
CA THR A 162 2.62 -1.69 17.14
C THR A 162 1.56 -2.02 16.08
N ALA A 163 0.83 -3.13 16.23
CA ALA A 163 -0.19 -3.57 15.27
C ALA A 163 0.32 -3.58 13.81
N ASP A 164 1.56 -4.04 13.61
CA ASP A 164 2.28 -4.07 12.33
C ASP A 164 2.63 -2.69 11.72
N GLN A 165 2.39 -1.59 12.45
CA GLN A 165 2.68 -0.22 11.99
C GLN A 165 4.09 0.23 12.38
N ILE A 166 5.07 -0.58 11.99
CA ILE A 166 6.50 -0.36 12.18
C ILE A 166 7.18 -0.24 10.82
N TYR A 167 8.02 0.78 10.65
CA TYR A 167 8.62 1.15 9.38
C TYR A 167 10.12 1.35 9.59
N LEU A 168 10.89 0.36 9.19
CA LEU A 168 12.34 0.37 9.36
C LEU A 168 13.01 1.02 8.15
N SER A 169 13.99 1.88 8.41
CA SER A 169 14.80 2.44 7.32
C SER A 169 15.63 1.33 6.65
N PRO A 170 15.91 1.45 5.34
CA PRO A 170 16.78 0.51 4.66
C PRO A 170 18.17 0.36 5.28
N THR A 171 18.71 1.44 5.84
CA THR A 171 20.00 1.45 6.52
C THR A 171 19.96 0.70 7.85
N GLY A 172 18.78 0.49 8.43
CA GLY A 172 18.60 -0.11 9.76
C GLY A 172 19.00 0.79 10.92
N SER A 173 19.43 2.03 10.65
CA SER A 173 19.90 2.97 11.68
C SER A 173 18.77 3.80 12.28
N THR A 174 17.60 3.81 11.64
CA THR A 174 16.43 4.57 12.07
C THR A 174 15.14 3.77 11.90
N LEU A 175 14.14 4.07 12.74
CA LEU A 175 12.85 3.39 12.76
C LEU A 175 11.73 4.43 12.95
N ALA A 176 10.59 4.23 12.29
CA ALA A 176 9.35 4.93 12.59
C ALA A 176 8.29 3.93 13.03
N TYR A 177 7.47 4.26 14.03
CA TYR A 177 6.39 3.39 14.47
C TYR A 177 5.24 4.19 15.06
N PHE A 178 4.02 3.68 14.90
CA PHE A 178 2.86 4.27 15.55
C PHE A 178 2.70 3.69 16.96
N ARG A 179 2.42 4.57 17.93
CA ARG A 179 2.17 4.18 19.31
C ARG A 179 0.77 4.60 19.71
N ALA A 180 -0.04 3.62 20.13
CA ALA A 180 -1.28 3.87 20.83
C ALA A 180 -0.97 4.16 22.31
N GLY A 181 -1.20 5.39 22.74
CA GLY A 181 -1.03 5.79 24.12
C GLY A 181 -2.27 5.59 24.97
N ALA A 182 -2.11 5.55 26.30
CA ALA A 182 -3.24 5.59 27.25
C ALA A 182 -4.07 6.90 27.15
N SER A 183 -3.53 7.92 26.49
CA SER A 183 -4.19 9.16 26.14
C SER A 183 -3.66 9.69 24.80
N SER A 184 -4.41 10.61 24.17
CA SER A 184 -3.95 11.32 22.97
C SER A 184 -2.65 12.11 23.18
N ALA A 185 -2.28 12.40 24.44
CA ALA A 185 -1.05 13.13 24.77
C ALA A 185 0.23 12.34 24.45
N ILE A 186 0.15 11.02 24.35
CA ILE A 186 1.28 10.13 24.01
C ILE A 186 1.00 9.26 22.78
N THR A 187 -0.21 9.31 22.21
CA THR A 187 -0.54 8.67 20.92
C THR A 187 0.10 9.45 19.77
N GLY A 188 0.69 8.74 18.81
CA GLY A 188 1.26 9.38 17.63
C GLY A 188 2.25 8.51 16.85
N LEU A 189 2.89 9.14 15.87
CA LEU A 189 4.02 8.58 15.14
C LEU A 189 5.32 8.96 15.85
N TYR A 190 6.12 7.96 16.17
CA TYR A 190 7.43 8.10 16.79
C TYR A 190 8.52 7.76 15.79
N VAL A 191 9.68 8.38 15.99
CA VAL A 191 10.91 8.06 15.28
C VAL A 191 11.99 7.73 16.30
N VAL A 192 12.82 6.77 15.93
CA VAL A 192 13.96 6.30 16.69
C VAL A 192 15.23 6.51 15.88
N ASP A 193 16.21 7.14 16.51
CA ASP A 193 17.59 7.23 16.04
C ASP A 193 18.45 6.28 16.88
N PHE A 194 18.87 5.15 16.29
CA PHE A 194 19.65 4.16 17.02
C PHE A 194 21.10 4.58 17.30
N ALA A 195 21.64 5.49 16.50
CA ALA A 195 23.01 5.99 16.68
C ALA A 195 23.08 6.91 17.90
N ASN A 196 22.05 7.71 18.11
CA ASN A 196 21.96 8.62 19.25
C ASN A 196 21.24 8.02 20.47
N GLY A 197 20.54 6.88 20.29
CA GLY A 197 19.82 6.21 21.37
C GLY A 197 18.59 7.00 21.84
N ILE A 198 17.90 7.67 20.91
CA ILE A 198 16.76 8.55 21.22
C ILE A 198 15.54 8.09 20.44
N SER A 199 14.41 7.96 21.14
CA SER A 199 13.07 7.90 20.56
C SER A 199 12.33 9.20 20.87
N GLY A 200 11.54 9.70 19.92
CA GLY A 200 10.67 10.85 20.14
C GLY A 200 9.46 10.82 19.22
N ARG A 201 8.33 11.33 19.72
CA ARG A 201 7.13 11.50 18.92
C ARG A 201 7.34 12.68 17.98
N ILE A 202 7.03 12.51 16.69
CA ILE A 202 7.15 13.56 15.67
C ILE A 202 5.77 14.08 15.20
N LEU A 203 4.72 13.26 15.34
CA LEU A 203 3.37 13.61 14.93
C LEU A 203 2.35 13.12 15.97
N PRO A 204 1.76 14.01 16.77
CA PRO A 204 0.65 13.67 17.66
C PRO A 204 -0.58 13.22 16.87
N LEU A 205 -1.24 12.16 17.33
CA LEU A 205 -2.48 11.66 16.70
C LEU A 205 -3.58 11.52 17.74
N THR A 206 -4.80 11.87 17.35
CA THR A 206 -6.00 11.73 18.19
C THR A 206 -6.57 10.31 18.16
N SER A 207 -6.29 9.55 17.11
CA SER A 207 -6.69 8.15 16.94
C SER A 207 -5.67 7.42 16.06
N MET A 208 -5.55 6.11 16.29
CA MET A 208 -4.76 5.20 15.45
C MET A 208 -5.55 4.72 14.23
N ALA A 209 -6.87 4.94 14.22
CA ALA A 209 -7.72 4.62 13.07
C ALA A 209 -7.44 5.59 11.94
N GLN A 210 -6.77 5.13 10.89
CA GLN A 210 -6.69 5.85 9.63
C GLN A 210 -8.04 5.73 8.92
N ASN A 211 -8.74 6.85 8.75
CA ASN A 211 -9.97 6.91 7.96
C ASN A 211 -9.60 7.22 6.50
N GLY A 212 -10.04 6.39 5.55
CA GLY A 212 -9.76 6.57 4.12
C GLY A 212 -8.55 5.76 3.64
N PHE A 213 -7.56 6.42 3.03
CA PHE A 213 -6.38 5.79 2.46
C PHE A 213 -5.41 5.30 3.54
N PHE A 214 -4.96 4.05 3.43
CA PHE A 214 -3.79 3.60 4.18
C PHE A 214 -2.54 4.26 3.58
N ASN A 215 -1.91 5.15 4.36
CA ASN A 215 -0.72 5.89 3.96
C ASN A 215 0.45 5.53 4.87
N PRO A 216 1.24 4.50 4.52
CA PRO A 216 2.42 4.16 5.29
C PRO A 216 3.46 5.27 5.17
N PRO A 217 4.09 5.71 6.28
CA PRO A 217 5.29 6.52 6.23
C PRO A 217 6.39 5.79 5.44
N THR A 218 7.16 6.52 4.65
CA THR A 218 8.25 5.96 3.85
C THR A 218 9.56 6.66 4.11
N TRP A 219 10.59 5.87 4.43
CA TRP A 219 11.94 6.37 4.62
C TRP A 219 12.58 6.70 3.29
N LYS A 220 13.25 7.85 3.24
CA LYS A 220 14.22 8.12 2.20
C LYS A 220 15.28 7.00 2.23
N PRO A 221 15.81 6.55 1.07
CA PRO A 221 16.72 5.40 1.02
C PRO A 221 17.93 5.47 1.95
N ASP A 222 18.41 6.69 2.25
CA ASP A 222 19.52 6.96 3.17
C ASP A 222 19.12 6.95 4.67
N GLY A 223 17.84 6.76 4.99
CA GLY A 223 17.31 6.70 6.36
C GLY A 223 17.24 8.05 7.09
N THR A 224 17.52 9.17 6.41
CA THR A 224 17.66 10.50 7.05
C THR A 224 16.35 11.27 7.21
N GLU A 225 15.41 11.03 6.30
CA GLU A 225 14.13 11.74 6.21
C GLU A 225 12.97 10.76 6.01
N LEU A 226 11.84 11.06 6.63
CA LEU A 226 10.60 10.30 6.54
C LEU A 226 9.56 11.12 5.78
N ALA A 227 8.95 10.54 4.74
CA ALA A 227 7.81 11.12 4.06
C ALA A 227 6.50 10.57 4.62
N ILE A 228 5.52 11.45 4.88
CA ILE A 228 4.25 11.13 5.54
C ILE A 228 3.14 11.91 4.83
N ALA A 229 2.04 11.24 4.47
CA ALA A 229 0.83 11.91 4.02
C ALA A 229 0.00 12.34 5.25
N VAL A 230 -0.34 13.61 5.34
CA VAL A 230 -0.98 14.21 6.51
C VAL A 230 -2.23 15.00 6.09
N PRO A 231 -3.41 14.71 6.68
CA PRO A 231 -4.59 15.54 6.49
C PRO A 231 -4.36 16.96 7.00
N THR A 232 -4.64 17.97 6.18
CA THR A 232 -4.41 19.39 6.49
C THR A 232 -5.69 20.16 6.81
N GLY A 233 -6.79 19.44 6.99
CA GLY A 233 -8.12 19.99 7.26
C GLY A 233 -9.07 19.67 6.11
N TYR A 234 -8.77 20.14 4.91
CA TYR A 234 -9.62 19.93 3.72
C TYR A 234 -8.99 19.01 2.67
N ASP A 235 -7.69 18.84 2.73
CA ASP A 235 -6.89 18.08 1.77
C ASP A 235 -5.89 17.17 2.50
N ILE A 236 -5.08 16.44 1.74
CA ILE A 236 -3.99 15.63 2.26
C ILE A 236 -2.73 16.05 1.53
N ASP A 237 -1.74 16.53 2.28
CA ASP A 237 -0.45 16.91 1.72
C ASP A 237 0.63 15.92 2.16
N ILE A 238 1.69 15.81 1.36
CA ILE A 238 2.86 15.01 1.70
C ILE A 238 3.91 15.89 2.36
N PHE A 239 4.31 15.49 3.56
CA PHE A 239 5.34 16.14 4.35
C PHE A 239 6.59 15.29 4.42
N THR A 240 7.73 15.94 4.61
CA THR A 240 8.96 15.30 5.06
C THR A 240 9.38 15.82 6.41
N VAL A 241 10.02 14.98 7.20
CA VAL A 241 10.60 15.32 8.50
C VAL A 241 11.88 14.52 8.71
N ARG A 242 12.89 15.12 9.34
CA ARG A 242 14.14 14.41 9.65
C ARG A 242 13.97 13.44 10.81
N VAL A 243 14.91 12.51 10.93
CA VAL A 243 14.93 11.53 12.03
C VAL A 243 14.90 12.19 13.42
N ASP A 244 15.55 13.35 13.56
CA ASP A 244 15.61 14.15 14.78
C ASP A 244 14.37 15.06 14.97
N GLY A 245 13.28 14.80 14.23
CA GLY A 245 12.05 15.60 14.25
C GLY A 245 12.20 17.01 13.68
N SER A 246 13.39 17.41 13.23
CA SER A 246 13.64 18.76 12.73
C SER A 246 13.22 18.94 11.27
N ASN A 247 13.14 20.21 10.86
CA ASN A 247 12.93 20.61 9.47
C ASN A 247 11.70 19.93 8.80
N PRO A 248 10.50 19.96 9.43
CA PRO A 248 9.30 19.50 8.77
C PRO A 248 8.99 20.38 7.54
N ARG A 249 8.74 19.77 6.38
CA ARG A 249 8.47 20.46 5.12
C ARG A 249 7.24 19.89 4.45
N ASN A 250 6.25 20.73 4.18
CA ASN A 250 5.19 20.40 3.23
C ASN A 250 5.78 20.41 1.81
N LEU A 251 5.80 19.25 1.13
CA LEU A 251 6.37 19.10 -0.20
C LEU A 251 5.37 19.38 -1.31
N THR A 252 4.11 19.00 -1.15
CA THR A 252 3.10 19.11 -2.20
C THR A 252 2.36 20.43 -2.19
N ARG A 253 2.00 20.94 -1.00
CA ARG A 253 1.34 22.24 -0.77
C ARG A 253 0.17 22.50 -1.72
N HIS A 254 -0.70 21.52 -1.90
CA HIS A 254 -1.79 21.60 -2.86
C HIS A 254 -3.13 21.37 -2.18
N GLY A 255 -4.22 21.92 -2.71
CA GLY A 255 -5.57 21.66 -2.20
C GLY A 255 -6.11 20.26 -2.55
N ALA A 256 -5.26 19.32 -2.98
CA ALA A 256 -5.66 18.00 -3.47
C ALA A 256 -5.31 16.92 -2.43
N TYR A 257 -5.85 15.72 -2.61
CA TYR A 257 -5.49 14.55 -1.83
C TYR A 257 -4.25 13.91 -2.44
N ASP A 258 -3.09 14.19 -1.87
CA ASP A 258 -1.81 13.60 -2.23
C ASP A 258 -1.49 12.41 -1.30
N VAL A 259 -1.46 11.21 -1.87
CA VAL A 259 -1.40 9.93 -1.14
C VAL A 259 -0.32 9.00 -1.69
N TRP A 260 0.01 7.97 -0.92
CA TRP A 260 1.00 6.93 -1.25
C TRP A 260 2.37 7.47 -1.69
N PRO A 261 3.04 8.27 -0.84
CA PRO A 261 4.39 8.72 -1.12
C PRO A 261 5.35 7.52 -1.28
N SER A 262 6.23 7.58 -2.27
CA SER A 262 7.28 6.58 -2.49
C SER A 262 8.55 7.23 -3.05
N TRP A 263 9.65 7.12 -2.31
CA TRP A 263 10.94 7.64 -2.73
C TRP A 263 11.50 6.87 -3.93
N SER A 264 12.10 7.58 -4.89
CA SER A 264 12.98 6.94 -5.87
C SER A 264 14.16 6.26 -5.16
N PRO A 265 14.76 5.20 -5.74
CA PRO A 265 15.83 4.49 -5.05
C PRO A 265 17.08 5.36 -4.79
N ASP A 266 17.32 6.41 -5.59
CA ASP A 266 18.33 7.45 -5.37
C ASP A 266 17.94 8.52 -4.32
N GLY A 267 16.68 8.54 -3.88
CA GLY A 267 16.13 9.52 -2.93
C GLY A 267 16.00 10.95 -3.44
N GLN A 268 16.10 11.19 -4.75
CA GLN A 268 16.01 12.53 -5.36
C GLN A 268 14.60 12.92 -5.80
N ARG A 269 13.72 11.93 -5.98
CA ARG A 269 12.34 12.12 -6.45
C ARG A 269 11.36 11.45 -5.50
N LEU A 270 10.15 11.98 -5.49
CA LEU A 270 9.03 11.42 -4.74
C LEU A 270 7.87 11.13 -5.68
N LEU A 271 7.48 9.86 -5.75
CA LEU A 271 6.28 9.40 -6.43
C LEU A 271 5.08 9.53 -5.49
N PHE A 272 3.93 9.92 -6.02
CA PHE A 272 2.68 9.96 -5.28
C PHE A 272 1.47 9.90 -6.23
N VAL A 273 0.29 9.64 -5.66
CA VAL A 273 -0.99 9.72 -6.37
C VAL A 273 -1.74 10.96 -5.90
N SER A 274 -2.33 11.68 -6.85
CA SER A 274 -3.01 12.94 -6.58
C SER A 274 -4.30 13.07 -7.38
N ASP A 275 -5.36 13.54 -6.75
CA ASP A 275 -6.62 13.85 -7.44
C ASP A 275 -6.67 15.27 -8.01
N ARG A 276 -5.55 16.01 -8.04
CA ARG A 276 -5.47 17.40 -8.53
C ARG A 276 -5.99 17.65 -9.95
N ASP A 277 -5.98 16.62 -10.81
CA ASP A 277 -6.54 16.71 -12.17
C ASP A 277 -8.06 16.43 -12.22
N ILE A 278 -8.65 15.94 -11.12
CA ILE A 278 -10.07 15.63 -10.97
C ILE A 278 -10.73 16.78 -10.20
N CYS A 279 -10.17 17.10 -9.05
CA CYS A 279 -10.56 18.22 -8.21
C CYS A 279 -9.37 19.18 -8.03
N PRO A 280 -9.44 20.41 -8.58
CA PRO A 280 -8.36 21.38 -8.42
C PRO A 280 -8.06 21.74 -6.97
N SER A 281 -9.08 21.78 -6.10
CA SER A 281 -8.90 22.00 -4.67
C SER A 281 -10.10 21.53 -3.87
N TRP A 282 -9.88 21.03 -2.66
CA TRP A 282 -10.90 20.72 -1.67
C TRP A 282 -11.05 21.83 -0.62
N ARG A 283 -10.17 22.85 -0.66
CA ARG A 283 -10.23 23.98 0.26
C ARG A 283 -11.40 24.89 -0.10
N PRO A 284 -12.28 25.25 0.85
CA PRO A 284 -13.37 26.18 0.58
C PRO A 284 -12.86 27.53 0.07
N GLY A 285 -13.48 28.04 -0.99
CA GLY A 285 -13.14 29.34 -1.59
C GLY A 285 -11.98 29.33 -2.59
N ASP A 286 -11.25 28.22 -2.73
CA ASP A 286 -10.23 28.10 -3.78
C ASP A 286 -10.87 28.06 -5.18
N PRO A 287 -10.17 28.56 -6.22
CA PRO A 287 -10.65 28.46 -7.59
C PRO A 287 -10.91 27.01 -8.01
N GLY A 288 -12.14 26.72 -8.46
CA GLY A 288 -12.53 25.38 -8.89
C GLY A 288 -12.69 24.37 -7.74
N THR A 289 -12.91 24.85 -6.51
CA THR A 289 -13.07 23.99 -5.35
C THR A 289 -14.22 22.99 -5.49
N CYS A 290 -14.01 21.76 -5.02
CA CYS A 290 -15.06 20.75 -4.90
C CYS A 290 -15.82 20.83 -3.57
N ASP A 291 -15.44 21.72 -2.65
CA ASP A 291 -16.27 22.02 -1.49
C ASP A 291 -17.67 22.46 -1.93
N GLY A 292 -18.71 21.94 -1.27
CA GLY A 292 -20.10 22.31 -1.55
C GLY A 292 -20.73 21.62 -2.76
N THR A 293 -19.96 20.83 -3.52
CA THR A 293 -20.47 20.09 -4.67
C THR A 293 -21.21 18.79 -4.30
N GLY A 294 -21.09 18.35 -3.04
CA GLY A 294 -21.56 17.03 -2.60
C GLY A 294 -20.68 15.87 -3.09
N ALA A 295 -19.54 16.15 -3.73
CA ALA A 295 -18.59 15.13 -4.13
C ALA A 295 -18.01 14.43 -2.88
N PRO A 296 -17.96 13.08 -2.86
CA PRO A 296 -17.28 12.36 -1.79
C PRO A 296 -15.75 12.55 -1.92
N PRO A 297 -14.99 12.39 -0.82
CA PRO A 297 -13.53 12.35 -0.89
C PRO A 297 -13.05 11.34 -1.94
N PRO A 298 -11.94 11.63 -2.64
CA PRO A 298 -11.45 10.75 -3.70
C PRO A 298 -11.01 9.41 -3.12
N THR A 299 -11.09 8.34 -3.93
CA THR A 299 -10.57 7.00 -3.61
C THR A 299 -9.26 6.68 -4.35
N GLY A 300 -8.69 7.69 -5.02
CA GLY A 300 -7.49 7.57 -5.82
C GLY A 300 -7.22 8.85 -6.61
N GLY A 301 -6.37 8.76 -7.62
CA GLY A 301 -6.01 9.90 -8.45
C GLY A 301 -5.07 9.51 -9.58
N HIS A 302 -4.28 10.46 -10.06
CA HIS A 302 -3.30 10.27 -11.13
C HIS A 302 -1.88 10.21 -10.59
N LEU A 303 -1.01 9.53 -11.32
CA LEU A 303 0.38 9.34 -10.96
C LEU A 303 1.20 10.61 -11.16
N HIS A 304 1.91 11.04 -10.12
CA HIS A 304 2.76 12.22 -10.15
C HIS A 304 4.15 11.93 -9.60
N VAL A 305 5.14 12.65 -10.11
CA VAL A 305 6.49 12.67 -9.56
C VAL A 305 6.90 14.09 -9.22
N LEU A 306 7.44 14.28 -8.03
CA LEU A 306 8.07 15.49 -7.55
C LEU A 306 9.59 15.36 -7.64
N ASP A 307 10.25 16.31 -8.30
CA ASP A 307 11.70 16.50 -8.21
C ASP A 307 12.03 17.35 -6.98
N LEU A 308 12.82 16.83 -6.04
CA LEU A 308 13.14 17.55 -4.81
C LEU A 308 14.05 18.76 -5.01
N ALA A 309 14.93 18.72 -6.02
CA ALA A 309 15.90 19.77 -6.24
C ALA A 309 15.23 21.02 -6.81
N THR A 310 14.27 20.83 -7.71
CA THR A 310 13.56 21.95 -8.36
C THR A 310 12.20 22.24 -7.76
N GLY A 311 11.61 21.31 -6.99
CA GLY A 311 10.23 21.40 -6.53
C GLY A 311 9.19 21.18 -7.63
N ASN A 312 9.60 20.68 -8.80
CA ASN A 312 8.70 20.53 -9.94
C ASN A 312 7.88 19.25 -9.79
N VAL A 313 6.55 19.38 -9.86
CA VAL A 313 5.63 18.25 -9.94
C VAL A 313 5.25 18.01 -11.39
N ARG A 314 5.34 16.76 -11.85
CA ARG A 314 4.89 16.35 -13.18
C ARG A 314 3.97 15.14 -13.09
N LYS A 315 2.85 15.20 -13.83
CA LYS A 315 1.98 14.05 -14.06
C LYS A 315 2.65 13.06 -15.00
N LEU A 316 2.66 11.79 -14.61
CA LEU A 316 3.25 10.68 -15.38
C LEU A 316 2.21 9.89 -16.17
N SER A 317 0.97 9.83 -15.69
CA SER A 317 -0.09 9.07 -16.36
C SER A 317 -1.46 9.75 -16.22
N ASN A 318 -2.29 9.62 -17.25
CA ASN A 318 -3.70 10.01 -17.24
C ASN A 318 -4.62 8.90 -16.72
N ARG A 319 -4.05 7.78 -16.26
CA ARG A 319 -4.77 6.67 -15.67
C ARG A 319 -5.19 6.99 -14.24
N PHE A 320 -6.42 6.63 -13.90
CA PHE A 320 -6.88 6.68 -12.51
C PHE A 320 -6.34 5.47 -11.74
N ILE A 321 -5.73 5.74 -10.60
CA ILE A 321 -5.02 4.79 -9.75
C ILE A 321 -5.71 4.76 -8.38
N SER A 322 -6.10 3.57 -7.96
CA SER A 322 -6.75 3.32 -6.65
C SER A 322 -5.91 2.41 -5.73
N GLU A 323 -4.67 2.12 -6.13
CA GLU A 323 -3.72 1.29 -5.39
C GLU A 323 -2.32 1.93 -5.39
N PRO A 324 -1.49 1.69 -4.37
CA PRO A 324 -0.17 2.32 -4.28
C PRO A 324 0.75 1.89 -5.44
N PRO A 325 1.31 2.84 -6.20
CA PRO A 325 2.28 2.56 -7.25
C PRO A 325 3.67 2.27 -6.64
N ARG A 326 4.58 1.66 -7.40
CA ARG A 326 5.94 1.37 -6.92
C ARG A 326 7.03 1.62 -7.96
N TRP A 327 8.18 2.09 -7.48
CA TRP A 327 9.41 2.08 -8.25
C TRP A 327 9.88 0.63 -8.48
N ILE A 328 10.28 0.34 -9.72
CA ILE A 328 10.99 -0.89 -10.08
C ILE A 328 12.50 -0.65 -10.04
N ASN A 329 12.91 0.48 -10.61
CA ASN A 329 14.27 1.01 -10.58
C ASN A 329 14.23 2.53 -10.71
N GLU A 330 15.36 3.18 -10.97
CA GLU A 330 15.44 4.65 -11.07
C GLU A 330 14.55 5.29 -12.14
N ASN A 331 14.10 4.51 -13.13
CA ASN A 331 13.41 5.03 -14.30
C ASN A 331 12.02 4.44 -14.47
N LEU A 332 11.77 3.24 -13.98
CA LEU A 332 10.52 2.53 -14.21
C LEU A 332 9.64 2.51 -12.96
N ILE A 333 8.36 2.79 -13.16
CA ILE A 333 7.32 2.69 -12.14
C ILE A 333 6.26 1.71 -12.64
N ALA A 334 5.90 0.75 -11.79
CA ALA A 334 4.76 -0.14 -12.01
C ALA A 334 3.55 0.32 -11.22
N PHE A 335 2.38 0.24 -11.83
CA PHE A 335 1.11 0.58 -11.19
C PHE A 335 -0.06 -0.17 -11.82
N SER A 336 -1.14 -0.30 -11.06
CA SER A 336 -2.40 -0.85 -11.53
C SER A 336 -3.40 0.26 -11.78
N SER A 337 -4.21 0.12 -12.83
CA SER A 337 -5.29 1.05 -13.14
C SER A 337 -6.52 0.32 -13.67
N GLY A 338 -7.69 0.88 -13.40
CA GLY A 338 -8.97 0.24 -13.65
C GLY A 338 -9.47 -0.49 -12.41
N ASN A 339 -10.77 -0.43 -12.15
CA ASN A 339 -11.42 -1.17 -11.08
C ASN A 339 -12.88 -1.52 -11.44
N PRO A 340 -13.21 -2.81 -11.58
CA PRO A 340 -14.58 -3.24 -11.88
C PRO A 340 -15.64 -2.82 -10.86
N LEU A 341 -15.26 -2.56 -9.62
CA LEU A 341 -16.18 -2.02 -8.61
C LEU A 341 -16.59 -0.56 -8.90
N PHE A 342 -15.82 0.15 -9.72
CA PHE A 342 -16.04 1.54 -10.11
C PHE A 342 -16.39 1.70 -11.59
N GLY A 343 -16.79 0.60 -12.26
CA GLY A 343 -17.35 0.62 -13.61
C GLY A 343 -16.36 0.34 -14.74
N ASP A 344 -15.08 0.13 -14.45
CA ASP A 344 -14.13 -0.31 -15.46
C ASP A 344 -14.35 -1.79 -15.84
N THR A 345 -13.94 -2.18 -17.04
CA THR A 345 -14.09 -3.58 -17.48
C THR A 345 -13.06 -4.52 -16.82
N GLU A 346 -11.89 -4.00 -16.45
CA GLU A 346 -10.77 -4.77 -15.91
C GLU A 346 -9.82 -3.92 -15.06
N VAL A 347 -8.92 -4.58 -14.33
CA VAL A 347 -7.73 -3.97 -13.71
C VAL A 347 -6.53 -4.29 -14.60
N GLY A 348 -5.93 -3.28 -15.22
CA GLY A 348 -4.72 -3.41 -16.02
C GLY A 348 -3.47 -3.12 -15.21
N LEU A 349 -2.38 -3.83 -15.54
CA LEU A 349 -1.03 -3.57 -15.03
C LEU A 349 -0.26 -2.73 -16.05
N TYR A 350 0.45 -1.71 -15.60
CA TYR A 350 1.15 -0.75 -16.45
C TYR A 350 2.57 -0.50 -15.95
N LEU A 351 3.45 -0.15 -16.89
CA LEU A 351 4.75 0.44 -16.61
C LEU A 351 4.81 1.83 -17.23
N VAL A 352 5.43 2.77 -16.52
CA VAL A 352 5.78 4.07 -17.06
C VAL A 352 7.25 4.37 -16.85
N ASP A 353 7.91 4.81 -17.92
CA ASP A 353 9.25 5.38 -17.85
C ASP A 353 9.15 6.84 -17.41
N VAL A 354 9.77 7.16 -16.27
CA VAL A 354 9.69 8.47 -15.66
C VAL A 354 10.32 9.52 -16.53
N ARG A 355 11.39 9.25 -17.28
CA ARG A 355 12.11 10.28 -18.05
C ARG A 355 11.32 10.70 -19.29
N SER A 356 10.87 9.72 -20.06
CA SER A 356 10.16 9.89 -21.33
C SER A 356 8.67 10.12 -21.15
N GLY A 357 8.08 9.63 -20.05
CA GLY A 357 6.62 9.53 -19.89
C GLY A 357 5.99 8.43 -20.74
N SER A 358 6.80 7.56 -21.35
CA SER A 358 6.30 6.43 -22.14
C SER A 358 5.62 5.42 -21.22
N GLU A 359 4.35 5.16 -21.47
CA GLU A 359 3.53 4.18 -20.75
C GLU A 359 3.32 2.95 -21.64
N ILE A 360 3.44 1.75 -21.05
CA ILE A 360 3.02 0.49 -21.68
C ILE A 360 2.03 -0.24 -20.78
N LYS A 361 1.03 -0.88 -21.38
CA LYS A 361 0.17 -1.84 -20.70
C LYS A 361 0.83 -3.21 -20.79
N VAL A 362 0.87 -3.91 -19.66
CA VAL A 362 1.52 -5.21 -19.48
C VAL A 362 0.48 -6.30 -19.74
N GLU A 363 0.42 -6.76 -20.99
CA GLU A 363 -0.56 -7.73 -21.48
C GLU A 363 0.08 -8.73 -22.44
N ALA A 364 -0.51 -9.92 -22.57
CA ALA A 364 0.02 -10.96 -23.44
C ALA A 364 0.11 -10.50 -24.91
N ALA A 365 1.30 -10.63 -25.52
CA ALA A 365 1.53 -10.24 -26.92
C ALA A 365 0.83 -11.19 -27.91
N THR A 366 0.54 -12.43 -27.49
CA THR A 366 -0.16 -13.43 -28.29
C THR A 366 -1.17 -14.21 -27.44
N GLY A 367 -2.37 -14.42 -27.98
CA GLY A 367 -3.44 -15.15 -27.29
C GLY A 367 -4.28 -14.26 -26.36
N PRO A 368 -5.23 -14.85 -25.61
CA PRO A 368 -6.01 -14.10 -24.65
C PRO A 368 -5.15 -13.69 -23.44
N ASP A 369 -5.37 -12.47 -22.95
CA ASP A 369 -4.72 -11.96 -21.75
C ASP A 369 -5.36 -12.51 -20.46
N ASP A 370 -4.60 -12.50 -19.36
CA ASP A 370 -5.11 -12.91 -18.05
C ASP A 370 -5.96 -11.80 -17.43
N ALA A 371 -7.24 -12.13 -17.15
CA ALA A 371 -8.23 -11.19 -16.61
C ALA A 371 -7.84 -10.58 -15.25
N PHE A 372 -7.08 -11.31 -14.43
CA PHE A 372 -6.56 -10.83 -13.16
C PHE A 372 -5.10 -11.25 -12.99
N LYS A 373 -4.22 -10.25 -12.91
CA LYS A 373 -2.80 -10.41 -12.59
C LYS A 373 -2.61 -9.99 -11.14
N LEU A 374 -2.42 -10.96 -10.25
CA LEU A 374 -2.33 -10.73 -8.81
C LEU A 374 -0.92 -10.98 -8.29
N ALA A 375 -0.54 -10.31 -7.19
CA ALA A 375 0.73 -10.55 -6.49
C ALA A 375 1.94 -10.50 -7.45
N GLU A 376 1.94 -9.49 -8.30
CA GLU A 376 2.96 -9.29 -9.30
C GLU A 376 4.31 -8.96 -8.65
N ALA A 377 5.39 -9.47 -9.23
CA ALA A 377 6.75 -9.27 -8.78
C ALA A 377 7.63 -9.02 -10.02
N TRP A 378 8.32 -7.88 -10.00
CA TRP A 378 9.15 -7.43 -11.10
C TRP A 378 10.62 -7.76 -10.85
N SER A 379 11.27 -8.19 -11.92
CA SER A 379 12.73 -8.22 -11.97
C SER A 379 13.31 -6.80 -11.80
N PRO A 380 14.52 -6.64 -11.23
CA PRO A 380 15.08 -5.32 -10.93
C PRO A 380 15.30 -4.42 -12.15
N ASP A 381 15.56 -5.02 -13.31
CA ASP A 381 15.69 -4.29 -14.58
C ASP A 381 14.33 -3.88 -15.17
N GLY A 382 13.22 -4.43 -14.66
CA GLY A 382 11.86 -4.20 -15.13
C GLY A 382 11.50 -4.96 -16.40
N ASN A 383 12.34 -5.88 -16.87
CA ASN A 383 12.12 -6.61 -18.12
C ASN A 383 11.18 -7.79 -17.96
N LEU A 384 11.13 -8.40 -16.78
CA LEU A 384 10.30 -9.56 -16.45
C LEU A 384 9.32 -9.25 -15.32
N VAL A 385 8.11 -9.78 -15.46
CA VAL A 385 7.09 -9.83 -14.41
C VAL A 385 6.68 -11.28 -14.17
N LEU A 386 6.62 -11.66 -12.90
CA LEU A 386 5.98 -12.87 -12.42
C LEU A 386 4.70 -12.50 -11.69
N TYR A 387 3.59 -13.16 -11.96
CA TYR A 387 2.32 -12.91 -11.27
C TYR A 387 1.48 -14.17 -11.15
N GLN A 388 0.49 -14.12 -10.28
CA GLN A 388 -0.56 -15.12 -10.16
C GLN A 388 -1.71 -14.74 -11.10
N ALA A 389 -1.86 -15.49 -12.19
CA ALA A 389 -3.06 -15.40 -13.01
C ALA A 389 -4.24 -15.97 -12.22
N ALA A 390 -5.34 -15.23 -12.11
CA ALA A 390 -6.56 -15.71 -11.48
C ALA A 390 -7.72 -15.71 -12.48
N GLY A 391 -8.14 -16.90 -12.90
CA GLY A 391 -9.31 -17.11 -13.77
C GLY A 391 -10.10 -18.33 -13.34
N THR A 392 -10.44 -19.21 -14.28
CA THR A 392 -11.03 -20.53 -13.98
C THR A 392 -10.04 -21.45 -13.23
N ARG A 393 -8.74 -21.18 -13.37
CA ARG A 393 -7.65 -21.76 -12.58
C ARG A 393 -6.75 -20.63 -12.07
N THR A 394 -6.05 -20.88 -10.96
CA THR A 394 -4.93 -20.04 -10.55
C THR A 394 -3.63 -20.67 -11.03
N GLU A 395 -2.79 -19.85 -11.66
CA GLU A 395 -1.52 -20.27 -12.24
C GLU A 395 -0.45 -19.24 -11.92
N ILE A 396 0.81 -19.70 -11.84
CA ILE A 396 1.96 -18.80 -11.85
C ILE A 396 2.33 -18.56 -13.30
N VAL A 397 2.46 -17.29 -13.68
CA VAL A 397 2.85 -16.87 -15.04
C VAL A 397 4.07 -15.99 -14.93
N MET A 398 5.04 -16.19 -15.84
CA MET A 398 6.15 -15.28 -16.07
C MET A 398 6.14 -14.84 -17.52
N MET A 399 6.31 -13.54 -17.73
CA MET A 399 6.39 -12.93 -19.05
C MET A 399 7.33 -11.73 -19.01
N THR A 400 7.76 -11.31 -20.19
CA THR A 400 8.43 -10.02 -20.35
C THR A 400 7.44 -8.86 -20.22
N ALA A 401 7.94 -7.68 -19.93
CA ALA A 401 7.16 -6.44 -19.89
C ALA A 401 6.42 -6.14 -21.21
N ASP A 402 6.95 -6.62 -22.34
CA ASP A 402 6.38 -6.44 -23.68
C ASP A 402 5.31 -7.48 -24.06
N GLY A 403 4.98 -8.41 -23.16
CA GLY A 403 3.93 -9.41 -23.40
C GLY A 403 4.42 -10.78 -23.88
N THR A 404 5.72 -10.97 -24.06
CA THR A 404 6.28 -12.27 -24.48
C THR A 404 6.22 -13.28 -23.31
N PRO A 405 5.49 -14.40 -23.45
CA PRO A 405 5.38 -15.38 -22.39
C PRO A 405 6.68 -16.20 -22.25
N LEU A 406 7.15 -16.37 -21.01
CA LEU A 406 8.28 -17.25 -20.69
C LEU A 406 7.79 -18.62 -20.20
N GLY A 407 6.74 -18.63 -19.38
CA GLY A 407 6.17 -19.87 -18.90
C GLY A 407 4.95 -19.68 -18.01
N ARG A 408 4.19 -20.76 -17.86
CA ARG A 408 3.02 -20.83 -16.97
C ARG A 408 2.94 -22.20 -16.30
N THR A 409 2.45 -22.25 -15.07
CA THR A 409 2.23 -23.52 -14.37
C THR A 409 1.04 -23.47 -13.41
N ALA A 410 0.22 -24.52 -13.45
CA ALA A 410 -0.87 -24.76 -12.51
C ALA A 410 -0.46 -25.70 -11.36
N ASN A 411 0.80 -26.17 -11.33
CA ASN A 411 1.26 -27.13 -10.33
C ASN A 411 1.37 -26.52 -8.92
N PHE A 412 1.44 -25.19 -8.83
CA PHE A 412 1.50 -24.43 -7.60
C PHE A 412 0.30 -23.49 -7.54
N THR A 413 -0.72 -23.90 -6.80
CA THR A 413 -2.00 -23.22 -6.69
C THR A 413 -2.06 -22.47 -5.38
N PHE A 414 -1.77 -21.17 -5.41
CA PHE A 414 -2.05 -20.31 -4.26
C PHE A 414 -3.54 -19.91 -4.26
N PRO A 415 -4.15 -19.71 -3.07
CA PRO A 415 -5.43 -19.02 -3.02
C PRO A 415 -5.28 -17.60 -3.56
N ARG A 416 -6.40 -16.96 -3.94
CA ARG A 416 -6.39 -15.57 -4.41
C ARG A 416 -5.74 -14.66 -3.36
N TYR A 417 -4.79 -13.82 -3.77
CA TYR A 417 -3.98 -12.95 -2.88
C TYR A 417 -3.04 -13.69 -1.91
N GLY A 418 -2.91 -15.02 -2.05
CA GLY A 418 -2.11 -15.88 -1.19
C GLY A 418 -0.68 -16.11 -1.66
N MET A 419 -0.29 -15.57 -2.83
CA MET A 419 1.07 -15.66 -3.35
C MET A 419 1.90 -14.44 -2.94
N ARG A 420 3.18 -14.66 -2.68
CA ARG A 420 4.23 -13.63 -2.64
C ARG A 420 5.41 -14.09 -3.48
N ALA A 421 6.08 -13.15 -4.14
CA ALA A 421 7.28 -13.44 -4.89
C ALA A 421 8.29 -12.30 -4.75
N ALA A 422 9.57 -12.66 -4.76
CA ALA A 422 10.67 -11.71 -4.67
C ALA A 422 11.79 -12.10 -5.63
N TRP A 423 12.21 -11.14 -6.45
CA TRP A 423 13.35 -11.30 -7.34
C TRP A 423 14.65 -11.05 -6.59
N SER A 424 15.66 -11.83 -6.96
CA SER A 424 17.05 -11.58 -6.59
C SER A 424 17.52 -10.23 -7.15
N PRO A 425 18.45 -9.51 -6.49
CA PRO A 425 18.91 -8.18 -6.92
C PRO A 425 19.58 -8.14 -8.30
N ASN A 426 20.17 -9.25 -8.73
CA ASN A 426 20.75 -9.43 -10.06
C ASN A 426 19.72 -9.89 -11.11
N GLY A 427 18.48 -10.20 -10.71
CA GLY A 427 17.40 -10.63 -11.59
C GLY A 427 17.54 -12.03 -12.17
N ASP A 428 18.46 -12.88 -11.69
CA ASP A 428 18.65 -14.23 -12.24
C ASP A 428 17.66 -15.26 -11.68
N ARG A 429 17.06 -14.95 -10.52
CA ARG A 429 16.18 -15.84 -9.74
C ARG A 429 14.98 -15.11 -9.17
N VAL A 430 13.89 -15.85 -8.98
CA VAL A 430 12.70 -15.43 -8.24
C VAL A 430 12.31 -16.49 -7.22
N ALA A 431 12.15 -16.08 -5.97
CA ALA A 431 11.63 -16.92 -4.90
C ALA A 431 10.12 -16.70 -4.79
N ILE A 432 9.35 -17.78 -4.61
CA ILE A 432 7.89 -17.75 -4.58
C ILE A 432 7.41 -18.46 -3.32
N GLY A 433 6.55 -17.81 -2.56
CA GLY A 433 6.04 -18.34 -1.30
C GLY A 433 4.60 -17.95 -1.05
N GLY A 434 4.13 -18.37 0.11
CA GLY A 434 2.84 -17.98 0.65
C GLY A 434 2.77 -16.55 1.18
N ALA A 435 1.57 -16.13 1.55
CA ALA A 435 1.29 -14.88 2.25
C ALA A 435 0.58 -15.15 3.57
N ARG A 436 0.76 -14.28 4.58
CA ARG A 436 -0.04 -14.31 5.83
C ARG A 436 -0.03 -15.67 6.54
N GLY A 437 1.14 -16.30 6.60
CA GLY A 437 1.34 -17.61 7.25
C GLY A 437 0.79 -18.81 6.50
N GLN A 438 0.18 -18.64 5.32
CA GLN A 438 -0.25 -19.76 4.48
C GLN A 438 0.89 -20.19 3.57
N CYS A 439 1.74 -21.11 4.02
CA CYS A 439 2.93 -21.56 3.28
C CYS A 439 2.70 -22.97 2.67
N PRO A 440 2.08 -23.09 1.47
CA PRO A 440 1.66 -24.39 0.93
C PRO A 440 2.78 -25.23 0.30
N TYR A 441 3.85 -24.62 -0.21
CA TYR A 441 4.73 -25.27 -1.19
C TYR A 441 6.22 -25.24 -0.85
N GLY A 442 6.65 -25.81 0.29
CA GLY A 442 8.08 -25.96 0.60
C GLY A 442 8.90 -24.68 0.34
N VAL A 443 10.16 -24.81 -0.04
CA VAL A 443 10.83 -23.72 -0.77
C VAL A 443 10.52 -23.84 -2.26
N LEU A 444 10.31 -22.71 -2.94
CA LEU A 444 10.16 -22.63 -4.39
C LEU A 444 11.00 -21.46 -4.93
N VAL A 445 12.03 -21.78 -5.71
CA VAL A 445 12.89 -20.80 -6.41
C VAL A 445 12.93 -21.17 -7.88
N MET A 446 12.69 -20.20 -8.75
CA MET A 446 12.75 -20.34 -10.21
C MET A 446 13.85 -19.45 -10.79
N SER A 447 14.37 -19.81 -11.95
CA SER A 447 15.23 -18.94 -12.76
C SER A 447 14.41 -17.86 -13.46
N ASN A 448 15.10 -16.86 -13.99
CA ASN A 448 14.54 -15.87 -14.92
C ASN A 448 14.12 -16.45 -16.29
N THR A 449 14.34 -17.74 -16.53
CA THR A 449 13.88 -18.51 -17.70
C THR A 449 12.72 -19.46 -17.37
N PHE A 450 12.13 -19.32 -16.17
CA PHE A 450 11.02 -20.15 -15.69
C PHE A 450 11.38 -21.62 -15.35
N ASP A 451 12.67 -21.92 -15.15
CA ASP A 451 13.12 -23.24 -14.70
C ASP A 451 13.08 -23.35 -13.17
N ILE A 452 12.63 -24.48 -12.64
CA ILE A 452 12.63 -24.73 -11.19
C ILE A 452 14.07 -25.01 -10.72
N ILE A 453 14.60 -24.13 -9.86
CA ILE A 453 15.92 -24.27 -9.22
C ILE A 453 15.80 -25.06 -7.92
N ALA A 454 14.78 -24.75 -7.12
CA ALA A 454 14.49 -25.45 -5.87
C ALA A 454 12.99 -25.63 -5.67
N GLN A 455 12.62 -26.81 -5.16
CA GLN A 455 11.25 -27.15 -4.82
C GLN A 455 11.22 -28.12 -3.63
N GLY A 456 10.31 -27.88 -2.69
CA GLY A 456 9.87 -28.88 -1.72
C GLY A 456 10.47 -28.76 -0.32
N ASN A 457 10.29 -29.84 0.46
CA ASN A 457 10.75 -29.96 1.83
C ASN A 457 11.76 -31.13 1.95
N PRO A 458 12.79 -31.03 2.81
CA PRO A 458 13.28 -29.79 3.45
C PRO A 458 13.89 -28.83 2.40
N PRO A 459 13.82 -27.50 2.58
CA PRO A 459 13.57 -26.75 3.83
C PRO A 459 12.08 -26.49 4.14
N PRO A 460 11.73 -25.85 5.28
CA PRO A 460 10.34 -25.55 5.66
C PRO A 460 9.54 -24.83 4.59
N SER A 461 8.20 -24.95 4.66
CA SER A 461 7.33 -24.28 3.71
C SER A 461 7.46 -22.76 3.83
N MET A 462 7.76 -22.12 2.71
CA MET A 462 8.14 -20.72 2.58
C MET A 462 6.93 -19.78 2.44
N CYS A 463 6.99 -18.67 3.17
CA CYS A 463 6.13 -17.51 3.08
C CYS A 463 6.99 -16.25 2.98
N GLU A 464 6.48 -15.23 2.29
CA GLU A 464 7.06 -13.88 2.27
C GLU A 464 8.58 -13.87 2.02
N PRO A 465 9.05 -14.45 0.88
CA PRO A 465 10.47 -14.50 0.56
C PRO A 465 11.03 -13.09 0.34
N MET A 466 12.27 -12.87 0.75
CA MET A 466 13.02 -11.63 0.54
C MET A 466 14.51 -11.90 0.36
N TRP A 467 15.10 -11.31 -0.67
CA TRP A 467 16.52 -11.43 -0.93
C TRP A 467 17.34 -10.41 -0.16
N SER A 468 18.52 -10.81 0.29
CA SER A 468 19.50 -9.86 0.79
C SER A 468 19.90 -8.87 -0.31
N PRO A 469 20.28 -7.62 0.02
CA PRO A 469 20.69 -6.62 -0.97
C PRO A 469 21.84 -7.09 -1.87
N ASP A 470 22.75 -7.89 -1.32
CA ASP A 470 23.89 -8.49 -2.05
C ASP A 470 23.53 -9.77 -2.83
N GLY A 471 22.28 -10.25 -2.74
CA GLY A 471 21.79 -11.45 -3.42
C GLY A 471 22.33 -12.78 -2.88
N ASN A 472 23.14 -12.77 -1.82
CA ASN A 472 23.78 -13.97 -1.29
C ASN A 472 22.86 -14.84 -0.42
N PHE A 473 21.75 -14.30 0.06
CA PHE A 473 20.86 -14.99 0.99
C PHE A 473 19.39 -14.76 0.64
N LEU A 474 18.58 -15.77 0.95
CA LEU A 474 17.12 -15.72 0.86
C LEU A 474 16.53 -15.87 2.27
N ALA A 475 15.95 -14.81 2.80
CA ALA A 475 15.18 -14.84 4.04
C ALA A 475 13.71 -15.10 3.75
N PHE A 476 13.02 -15.80 4.66
CA PHE A 476 11.59 -16.04 4.56
C PHE A 476 10.98 -16.39 5.91
N THR A 477 9.68 -16.14 6.07
CA THR A 477 8.91 -16.77 7.14
C THR A 477 8.56 -18.19 6.73
N GLY A 478 8.60 -19.14 7.65
CA GLY A 478 8.35 -20.53 7.31
C GLY A 478 7.64 -21.31 8.39
N VAL A 479 6.90 -22.33 7.96
CA VAL A 479 6.27 -23.30 8.86
C VAL A 479 6.90 -24.66 8.62
N THR A 480 7.45 -25.27 9.67
CA THR A 480 8.03 -26.61 9.53
C THR A 480 6.91 -27.64 9.42
N PRO A 481 6.82 -28.42 8.33
CA PRO A 481 5.87 -29.50 8.25
C PRO A 481 6.27 -30.59 9.26
N ARG A 482 5.40 -30.96 10.21
CA ARG A 482 5.71 -32.08 11.12
C ARG A 482 5.67 -33.40 10.35
N ALA A 483 6.68 -34.25 10.56
CA ALA A 483 6.52 -35.69 10.33
C ALA A 483 5.47 -36.21 11.33
N ALA A 484 4.43 -36.89 10.83
CA ALA A 484 3.35 -37.51 11.63
C ALA A 484 2.31 -36.59 12.30
N GLY A 485 1.73 -35.64 11.54
CA GLY A 485 0.31 -35.27 11.75
C GLY A 485 -0.03 -34.33 12.90
N SER A 486 0.91 -33.52 13.35
CA SER A 486 0.59 -32.46 14.30
C SER A 486 1.41 -31.24 13.94
N ALA A 487 0.98 -30.25 13.16
CA ALA A 487 1.76 -29.02 13.04
C ALA A 487 1.90 -28.38 14.44
N ASP A 488 3.05 -27.81 14.83
CA ASP A 488 2.98 -26.78 15.90
C ASP A 488 2.32 -25.51 15.37
N GLY A 489 2.25 -25.37 14.04
CA GLY A 489 1.68 -24.22 13.34
C GLY A 489 2.53 -22.97 13.50
N ARG A 490 3.75 -23.11 14.04
CA ARG A 490 4.60 -21.97 14.37
C ARG A 490 5.25 -21.44 13.10
N VAL A 491 5.09 -20.14 12.91
CA VAL A 491 5.85 -19.38 11.92
C VAL A 491 7.18 -19.00 12.56
N ASP A 492 8.28 -19.28 11.87
CA ASP A 492 9.65 -18.92 12.25
C ASP A 492 10.32 -18.14 11.12
N VAL A 493 11.42 -17.44 11.41
CA VAL A 493 12.26 -16.79 10.40
C VAL A 493 13.40 -17.73 10.00
N TYR A 494 13.53 -17.94 8.69
CA TYR A 494 14.57 -18.78 8.09
C TYR A 494 15.44 -17.97 7.14
N VAL A 495 16.66 -18.46 6.95
CA VAL A 495 17.59 -17.99 5.92
C VAL A 495 18.14 -19.18 5.19
N ALA A 496 18.05 -19.15 3.87
CA ALA A 496 18.67 -20.11 2.96
C ALA A 496 19.75 -19.46 2.11
N GLY A 497 20.55 -20.29 1.46
CA GLY A 497 21.40 -19.85 0.36
C GLY A 497 20.57 -19.36 -0.83
N PRO A 498 21.23 -18.79 -1.86
CA PRO A 498 20.56 -18.16 -2.99
C PRO A 498 19.92 -19.17 -3.94
N ASN A 499 20.09 -20.46 -3.71
CA ASN A 499 19.37 -21.51 -4.41
C ASN A 499 18.17 -22.01 -3.61
N GLY A 500 17.83 -21.38 -2.47
CA GLY A 500 16.75 -21.81 -1.60
C GLY A 500 17.08 -23.03 -0.72
N PHE A 501 18.28 -23.61 -0.82
CA PHE A 501 18.70 -24.75 0.01
C PHE A 501 19.49 -24.33 1.25
N GLY A 502 19.66 -25.27 2.19
CA GLY A 502 20.48 -25.08 3.38
C GLY A 502 19.88 -24.13 4.41
N ALA A 503 18.55 -24.09 4.54
CA ALA A 503 17.90 -23.12 5.40
C ALA A 503 18.21 -23.33 6.89
N SER A 504 18.57 -22.26 7.59
CA SER A 504 18.74 -22.21 9.04
C SER A 504 17.60 -21.44 9.71
N ASN A 505 17.09 -21.95 10.83
CA ASN A 505 16.06 -21.28 11.63
C ASN A 505 16.70 -20.28 12.62
N LEU A 506 16.37 -19.00 12.49
CA LEU A 506 16.93 -17.91 13.32
C LEU A 506 16.12 -17.65 14.59
N THR A 507 14.90 -18.19 14.68
CA THR A 507 13.94 -17.92 15.75
C THR A 507 13.53 -19.19 16.51
N ALA A 508 14.22 -20.31 16.27
CA ALA A 508 13.86 -21.63 16.81
C ALA A 508 13.64 -21.64 18.33
N ASN A 509 14.44 -20.87 19.06
CA ASN A 509 14.41 -20.73 20.51
C ASN A 509 13.53 -19.59 21.03
N LEU A 510 12.91 -18.77 20.16
CA LEU A 510 11.88 -17.81 20.56
C LEU A 510 10.56 -18.53 20.80
N ARG A 511 9.71 -17.93 21.63
CA ARG A 511 8.39 -18.48 21.98
C ARG A 511 7.25 -17.51 21.63
N GLY A 512 7.57 -16.28 21.29
CA GLY A 512 6.64 -15.31 20.76
C GLY A 512 6.20 -15.56 19.32
N THR A 513 5.23 -14.77 18.86
CA THR A 513 4.92 -14.63 17.43
C THR A 513 6.05 -13.84 16.79
N VAL A 514 6.51 -14.25 15.60
CA VAL A 514 7.55 -13.52 14.87
C VAL A 514 6.98 -12.89 13.60
N GLN A 515 7.48 -11.72 13.27
CA GLN A 515 7.19 -11.00 12.04
C GLN A 515 8.49 -10.58 11.38
N LEU A 516 8.73 -11.08 10.18
CA LEU A 516 9.88 -10.70 9.38
C LEU A 516 9.66 -9.30 8.81
N LEU A 517 10.56 -8.36 9.09
CA LEU A 517 10.44 -6.97 8.63
C LEU A 517 11.22 -6.70 7.34
N GLY A 518 12.37 -7.35 7.15
CA GLY A 518 13.24 -7.00 6.04
C GLY A 518 14.69 -7.36 6.24
N TRP A 519 15.46 -7.01 5.22
CA TRP A 519 16.90 -6.84 5.32
C TRP A 519 17.22 -5.38 5.65
N VAL A 520 18.26 -5.18 6.47
CA VAL A 520 18.79 -3.86 6.80
C VAL A 520 20.31 -3.84 6.73
N GLY A 521 20.86 -2.65 6.49
CA GLY A 521 22.29 -2.46 6.36
C GLY A 521 22.86 -3.14 5.11
N GLY A 522 24.18 -3.11 5.01
CA GLY A 522 24.90 -3.44 3.79
C GLY A 522 24.83 -2.31 2.75
N GLU A 523 25.84 -2.24 1.89
CA GLU A 523 25.81 -1.34 0.74
C GLU A 523 24.75 -1.82 -0.26
N ARG A 524 23.99 -0.87 -0.84
CA ARG A 524 23.00 -1.12 -1.89
C ARG A 524 23.60 -1.00 -3.27
#